data_AF-A0A1I5F2T8-F1
#
_entry.id   AF-A0A1I5F2T8-F1
#
_cell.length_a   1.000
_cell.length_b   1.000
_cell.length_c   1.000
_cell.angle_alpha   90.00
_cell.angle_beta   90.00
_cell.angle_gamma   90.00
#
_symmetry.space_group_name_H-M   'P 1'
#
loop_
_entity.id
_entity.type
_entity.pdbx_description
1 polymer ?
#
loop_
_entity_poly.entity_id
_entity_poly.type
_entity_poly.pdbx_seq_one_letter_code
_entity_poly.pdbx_strand_id
1 'polypeptide(L)'
;MGDFRYRRDRSIQTITINGDLNPYQFLLTFIHEVAHLHTFLNFGIEIAPHGQEWKQTFQKLISPLLSVQVFPRDLLIPLQRHMRAPKASSAQDLFLMKEMSKYDLQKDLEANSFLSDLQLGITFELEGRVFKKGETRRTRVLCEEIKTGKKYLITHLAKVKVIE
;
A
#
# COMPACT_ATOMS: atom_id res chain seq x y z
N MET A 1 -3.97 3.86 4.27
CA MET A 1 -5.10 2.96 3.94
C MET A 1 -6.33 3.81 3.72
N GLY A 2 -7.25 3.38 2.85
CA GLY A 2 -8.53 4.05 2.62
C GLY A 2 -9.67 3.06 2.81
N ASP A 3 -10.88 3.58 2.98
CA ASP A 3 -12.09 2.79 3.05
C ASP A 3 -13.26 3.53 2.40
N PHE A 4 -13.96 2.80 1.53
CA PHE A 4 -15.25 3.15 0.97
C PHE A 4 -16.21 1.96 1.08
N ARG A 5 -17.39 2.21 1.64
CA ARG A 5 -18.49 1.25 1.66
C ARG A 5 -19.75 1.92 1.13
N TYR A 6 -20.32 1.33 0.08
CA TYR A 6 -21.57 1.81 -0.48
C TYR A 6 -22.73 1.64 0.50
N ARG A 7 -23.53 2.70 0.67
CA ARG A 7 -24.67 2.77 1.58
C ARG A 7 -25.94 3.10 0.81
N ARG A 8 -26.73 2.06 0.48
CA ARG A 8 -28.03 2.21 -0.20
C ARG A 8 -29.03 3.06 0.59
N ASP A 9 -28.88 3.12 1.91
CA ASP A 9 -29.76 3.83 2.84
C ASP A 9 -29.45 5.33 2.97
N ARG A 10 -28.42 5.84 2.28
CA ARG A 10 -27.99 7.25 2.38
C ARG A 10 -27.83 7.87 1.00
N SER A 11 -28.27 9.12 0.87
CA SER A 11 -27.99 9.95 -0.31
C SER A 11 -26.52 10.37 -0.36
N ILE A 12 -25.89 10.59 0.80
CA ILE A 12 -24.48 10.94 0.94
C ILE A 12 -23.67 9.67 1.20
N GLN A 13 -22.68 9.43 0.33
CA GLN A 13 -21.68 8.38 0.49
C GLN A 13 -20.42 8.96 1.15
N THR A 14 -19.64 8.12 1.84
CA THR A 14 -18.47 8.56 2.60
C THR A 14 -17.23 7.77 2.21
N ILE A 15 -16.14 8.49 1.98
CA ILE A 15 -14.79 7.96 1.78
C ILE A 15 -13.95 8.41 2.99
N THR A 16 -13.19 7.48 3.56
CA THR A 16 -12.22 7.79 4.61
C THR A 16 -10.81 7.38 4.18
N ILE A 17 -9.81 8.16 4.59
CA ILE A 17 -8.41 7.95 4.22
C ILE A 17 -7.55 8.27 5.43
N ASN A 18 -6.51 7.48 5.66
CA ASN A 18 -5.55 7.76 6.73
C ASN A 18 -4.83 9.10 6.49
N GLY A 19 -4.70 9.89 7.56
CA GLY A 19 -4.08 11.22 7.51
C GLY A 19 -2.55 11.24 7.57
N ASP A 20 -1.91 10.09 7.71
CA ASP A 20 -0.45 9.93 7.81
C ASP A 20 0.23 9.58 6.47
N LEU A 21 -0.56 9.45 5.40
CA LEU A 21 -0.04 9.15 4.06
C LEU A 21 0.74 10.33 3.49
N ASN A 22 1.83 10.06 2.80
CA ASN A 22 2.47 11.08 1.98
C ASN A 22 1.55 11.52 0.82
N PRO A 23 1.77 12.69 0.19
CA PRO A 23 0.86 13.24 -0.82
C PRO A 23 0.54 12.30 -1.99
N TYR A 24 1.51 11.50 -2.43
CA TYR A 24 1.34 10.59 -3.57
C TYR A 24 0.59 9.32 -3.18
N GLN A 25 0.87 8.78 -1.99
CA GLN A 25 0.10 7.67 -1.42
C GLN A 25 -1.35 8.08 -1.14
N PHE A 26 -1.56 9.30 -0.63
CA PHE A 26 -2.87 9.86 -0.40
C PHE A 26 -3.65 9.95 -1.71
N LEU A 27 -3.08 10.57 -2.75
CA LEU A 27 -3.74 10.74 -4.04
C LEU A 27 -4.13 9.39 -4.66
N LEU A 28 -3.20 8.42 -4.69
CA LEU A 28 -3.48 7.09 -5.22
C LEU A 28 -4.61 6.39 -4.45
N THR A 29 -4.58 6.49 -3.12
CA THR A 29 -5.62 5.92 -2.23
C THR A 29 -6.96 6.60 -2.42
N PHE A 30 -6.99 7.93 -2.55
CA PHE A 30 -8.20 8.68 -2.79
C PHE A 30 -8.86 8.26 -4.11
N ILE A 31 -8.09 8.19 -5.19
CA ILE A 31 -8.63 7.79 -6.50
C ILE A 31 -9.11 6.33 -6.46
N HIS A 32 -8.46 5.45 -5.68
CA HIS A 32 -8.91 4.07 -5.45
C HIS A 32 -10.33 4.04 -4.87
N GLU A 33 -10.57 4.80 -3.80
CA GLU A 33 -11.87 4.86 -3.13
C GLU A 33 -12.93 5.56 -3.99
N VAL A 34 -12.55 6.63 -4.71
CA VAL A 34 -13.43 7.28 -5.71
C VAL A 34 -13.78 6.33 -6.84
N ALA A 35 -12.86 5.45 -7.27
CA ALA A 35 -13.13 4.44 -8.28
C ALA A 35 -14.18 3.44 -7.79
N HIS A 36 -14.16 3.03 -6.52
CA HIS A 36 -15.25 2.23 -5.95
C HIS A 36 -16.58 2.96 -6.07
N LEU A 37 -16.66 4.21 -5.58
CA LEU A 37 -17.87 5.02 -5.66
C LEU A 37 -18.41 5.12 -7.09
N HIS A 38 -17.56 5.49 -8.06
CA HIS A 38 -17.95 5.60 -9.46
C HIS A 38 -18.43 4.26 -10.02
N THR A 39 -17.75 3.17 -9.69
CA THR A 39 -18.13 1.85 -10.22
C THR A 39 -19.49 1.42 -9.66
N PHE A 40 -19.73 1.61 -8.36
CA PHE A 40 -21.02 1.30 -7.76
C PHE A 40 -22.17 2.15 -8.31
N LEU A 41 -21.94 3.44 -8.58
CA LEU A 41 -22.95 4.31 -9.17
C LEU A 41 -23.33 3.93 -10.60
N ASN A 42 -22.38 3.41 -11.39
CA ASN A 42 -22.62 3.10 -12.81
C ASN A 42 -23.06 1.65 -13.05
N PHE A 43 -22.61 0.70 -12.22
CA PHE A 43 -22.81 -0.74 -12.45
C PHE A 43 -23.61 -1.44 -11.34
N GLY A 44 -23.92 -0.74 -10.24
CA GLY A 44 -24.60 -1.31 -9.08
C GLY A 44 -23.66 -2.09 -8.15
N ILE A 45 -24.22 -2.67 -7.07
CA ILE A 45 -23.41 -3.29 -6.00
C ILE A 45 -23.15 -4.78 -6.15
N GLU A 46 -23.74 -5.43 -7.15
CA GLU A 46 -23.56 -6.87 -7.39
C GLU A 46 -22.21 -7.17 -8.06
N ILE A 47 -21.49 -6.13 -8.51
CA ILE A 47 -20.16 -6.26 -9.11
C ILE A 47 -19.13 -6.75 -8.08
N ALA A 48 -18.13 -7.48 -8.56
CA ALA A 48 -17.01 -7.86 -7.72
C ALA A 48 -16.19 -6.62 -7.32
N PRO A 49 -15.81 -6.46 -6.04
CA PRO A 49 -14.87 -5.43 -5.65
C PRO A 49 -13.55 -5.65 -6.38
N HIS A 50 -13.01 -4.58 -6.95
CA HIS A 50 -11.80 -4.62 -7.78
C HIS A 50 -11.90 -5.53 -9.02
N GLY A 51 -13.13 -5.80 -9.49
CA GLY A 51 -13.44 -6.47 -10.75
C GLY A 51 -13.05 -5.67 -11.99
N GLN A 52 -13.44 -6.15 -13.18
CA GLN A 52 -13.05 -5.53 -14.45
C GLN A 52 -13.56 -4.08 -14.57
N GLU A 53 -14.80 -3.85 -14.16
CA GLU A 53 -15.47 -2.55 -14.15
C GLU A 53 -14.72 -1.56 -13.26
N TRP A 54 -14.32 -2.01 -12.06
CA TRP A 54 -13.53 -1.19 -11.14
C TRP A 54 -12.14 -0.89 -11.70
N LYS A 55 -11.45 -1.89 -12.27
CA LYS A 55 -10.11 -1.69 -12.85
C LYS A 55 -10.14 -0.66 -13.98
N GLN A 56 -11.11 -0.76 -14.88
CA GLN A 56 -11.28 0.18 -15.99
C GLN A 56 -11.62 1.59 -15.47
N THR A 57 -12.52 1.68 -14.48
CA THR A 57 -12.89 2.96 -13.85
C THR A 57 -11.67 3.60 -13.16
N PHE A 58 -10.90 2.82 -12.41
CA PHE A 58 -9.71 3.29 -11.73
C PHE A 58 -8.64 3.79 -12.71
N GLN A 59 -8.36 3.01 -13.77
CA GLN A 59 -7.45 3.40 -14.84
C GLN A 59 -7.90 4.71 -15.51
N LYS A 60 -9.19 4.84 -15.82
CA LYS A 60 -9.76 6.05 -16.43
C LYS A 60 -9.58 7.28 -15.54
N LEU A 61 -9.87 7.15 -14.24
CA LEU A 61 -9.79 8.27 -13.29
C LEU A 61 -8.36 8.74 -13.04
N ILE A 62 -7.39 7.83 -12.94
CA ILE A 62 -6.00 8.19 -12.66
C ILE A 62 -5.21 8.61 -13.90
N SER A 63 -5.60 8.15 -15.10
CA SER A 63 -4.88 8.44 -16.34
C SER A 63 -4.54 9.92 -16.57
N PRO A 64 -5.44 10.90 -16.38
CA PRO A 64 -5.09 12.31 -16.58
C PRO A 64 -4.10 12.86 -15.54
N LEU A 65 -3.91 12.15 -14.43
CA LEU A 65 -3.01 12.53 -13.35
C LEU A 65 -1.63 11.89 -13.48
N LEU A 66 -1.43 10.93 -14.39
CA LEU A 66 -0.13 10.29 -14.64
C LEU A 66 0.79 11.19 -15.48
N SER A 67 1.08 12.40 -14.99
CA SER A 67 1.94 13.39 -15.63
C SER A 67 3.03 13.89 -14.68
N VAL A 68 4.08 14.48 -15.25
CA VAL A 68 5.18 15.11 -14.48
C VAL A 68 4.76 16.34 -13.69
N GLN A 69 3.55 16.88 -13.93
CA GLN A 69 3.01 17.99 -13.14
C GLN A 69 2.41 17.52 -11.80
N VAL A 70 2.04 16.24 -11.71
CA VAL A 70 1.37 15.66 -10.54
C VAL A 70 2.27 14.67 -9.82
N PHE A 71 2.96 13.80 -10.54
CA PHE A 71 3.89 12.82 -9.98
C PHE A 71 5.33 13.09 -10.43
N PRO A 72 6.31 12.93 -9.54
CA PRO A 72 7.73 12.97 -9.90
C PRO A 72 8.08 11.79 -10.81
N ARG A 73 9.14 11.96 -11.60
CA ARG A 73 9.49 11.02 -12.70
C ARG A 73 9.78 9.60 -12.22
N ASP A 74 10.39 9.47 -11.05
CA ASP A 74 10.69 8.19 -10.40
C ASP A 74 9.42 7.44 -9.97
N LEU A 75 8.31 8.14 -9.72
CA LEU A 75 7.00 7.54 -9.43
C LEU A 75 6.18 7.22 -10.69
N LEU A 76 6.40 7.89 -11.82
CA LEU A 76 5.61 7.66 -13.03
C LEU A 76 5.78 6.25 -13.59
N ILE A 77 7.01 5.74 -13.66
CA ILE A 77 7.29 4.38 -14.14
C ILE A 77 6.60 3.30 -13.29
N PRO A 78 6.78 3.25 -11.94
CA PRO A 78 6.09 2.28 -11.11
C PRO A 78 4.57 2.41 -11.17
N LEU A 79 4.03 3.64 -11.22
CA LEU A 79 2.59 3.88 -11.34
C LEU A 79 2.03 3.36 -12.66
N GLN A 80 2.65 3.67 -13.79
CA GLN A 80 2.23 3.17 -15.10
C GLN A 80 2.28 1.65 -15.16
N ARG A 81 3.31 1.03 -14.58
CA ARG A 81 3.40 -0.42 -14.46
C ARG A 81 2.26 -0.99 -13.60
N HIS A 82 2.01 -0.39 -12.44
CA HIS A 82 0.92 -0.80 -11.54
C HIS A 82 -0.44 -0.71 -12.23
N MET A 83 -0.67 0.35 -13.00
CA MET A 83 -1.92 0.58 -13.71
C MET A 83 -2.20 -0.36 -14.87
N ARG A 84 -1.23 -1.16 -15.35
CA ARG A 84 -1.52 -2.20 -16.36
C ARG A 84 -2.42 -3.31 -15.81
N ALA A 85 -2.28 -3.62 -14.53
CA ALA A 85 -3.08 -4.61 -13.82
C ALA A 85 -3.24 -4.17 -12.36
N PRO A 86 -4.08 -3.14 -12.09
CA PRO A 86 -4.16 -2.56 -10.76
C PRO A 86 -4.64 -3.58 -9.75
N LYS A 87 -3.96 -3.60 -8.60
CA LYS A 87 -4.23 -4.54 -7.51
C LYS A 87 -5.32 -3.97 -6.60
N ALA A 88 -5.97 -4.86 -5.85
CA ALA A 88 -6.95 -4.47 -4.84
C ALA A 88 -6.35 -3.58 -3.74
N SER A 89 -5.02 -3.60 -3.58
CA SER A 89 -4.30 -2.64 -2.74
C SER A 89 -2.94 -2.33 -3.35
N SER A 90 -2.55 -1.05 -3.33
CA SER A 90 -1.20 -0.61 -3.70
C SER A 90 -0.13 -1.26 -2.81
N ALA A 91 -0.47 -1.60 -1.56
CA ALA A 91 0.41 -2.32 -0.62
C ALA A 91 0.83 -3.71 -1.12
N GLN A 92 0.16 -4.26 -2.13
CA GLN A 92 0.56 -5.53 -2.75
C GLN A 92 1.58 -5.36 -3.88
N ASP A 93 1.92 -4.13 -4.26
CA ASP A 93 2.94 -3.80 -5.25
C ASP A 93 4.21 -3.30 -4.57
N LEU A 94 5.10 -4.24 -4.25
CA LEU A 94 6.36 -4.00 -3.55
C LEU A 94 7.17 -2.84 -4.16
N PHE A 95 7.30 -2.83 -5.49
CA PHE A 95 8.10 -1.81 -6.17
C PHE A 95 7.45 -0.43 -6.05
N LEU A 96 6.14 -0.33 -6.32
CA LEU A 96 5.42 0.93 -6.19
C LEU A 96 5.51 1.45 -4.75
N MET A 97 5.31 0.60 -3.75
CA MET A 97 5.38 1.01 -2.35
C MET A 97 6.76 1.47 -1.93
N LYS A 98 7.82 0.80 -2.38
CA LYS A 98 9.21 1.22 -2.11
C LYS A 98 9.54 2.57 -2.73
N GLU A 99 9.08 2.82 -3.94
CA GLU A 99 9.29 4.11 -4.60
C GLU A 99 8.48 5.22 -3.93
N MET A 100 7.21 4.93 -3.58
CA MET A 100 6.34 5.86 -2.86
C MET A 100 6.87 6.21 -1.47
N SER A 101 7.52 5.29 -0.75
CA SER A 101 8.03 5.54 0.60
C SER A 101 9.20 6.53 0.65
N LYS A 102 9.84 6.83 -0.48
CA LYS A 102 10.88 7.88 -0.57
C LYS A 102 10.34 9.27 -0.25
N TYR A 103 9.02 9.42 -0.27
CA TYR A 103 8.30 10.66 -0.03
C TYR A 103 7.62 10.71 1.34
N ASP A 104 7.85 9.71 2.20
CA ASP A 104 7.38 9.74 3.58
C ASP A 104 8.09 10.85 4.38
N LEU A 105 7.45 11.38 5.42
CA LEU A 105 7.98 12.49 6.21
C LEU A 105 9.23 12.04 7.00
N GLN A 106 10.14 12.96 7.30
CA GLN A 106 11.43 12.65 7.95
C GLN A 106 11.31 11.92 9.31
N LYS A 107 10.18 12.02 10.01
CA LYS A 107 9.94 11.27 11.26
C LYS A 107 9.83 9.75 11.05
N ASP A 108 9.56 9.30 9.83
CA ASP A 108 9.48 7.88 9.47
C ASP A 108 10.85 7.26 9.09
N LEU A 109 11.93 8.05 9.19
CA LEU A 109 13.29 7.65 8.83
C LEU A 109 14.06 6.99 9.98
N GLU A 110 13.46 6.74 11.15
CA GLU A 110 14.14 5.94 12.19
C GLU A 110 14.06 4.42 11.89
N ALA A 111 13.07 4.00 11.09
CA ALA A 111 12.91 2.64 10.57
C ALA A 111 13.17 2.62 9.05
N ASN A 112 14.46 2.68 8.66
CA ASN A 112 14.85 2.94 7.27
C ASN A 112 14.88 1.73 6.34
N SER A 113 14.81 0.50 6.87
CA SER A 113 14.97 -0.69 6.04
C SER A 113 13.65 -1.42 5.89
N PHE A 114 13.32 -1.81 4.66
CA PHE A 114 12.24 -2.77 4.46
C PHE A 114 12.70 -4.15 4.92
N LEU A 115 11.83 -4.89 5.60
CA LEU A 115 12.13 -6.26 6.04
C LEU A 115 12.60 -7.16 4.88
N SER A 116 12.10 -6.93 3.67
CA SER A 116 12.56 -7.60 2.44
C SER A 116 14.05 -7.40 2.15
N ASP A 117 14.62 -6.26 2.51
CA ASP A 117 16.01 -5.88 2.19
C ASP A 117 17.04 -6.41 3.20
N LEU A 118 16.61 -6.85 4.38
CA LEU A 118 17.49 -7.43 5.39
C LEU A 118 18.02 -8.81 4.95
N GLN A 119 19.23 -9.20 5.36
CA GLN A 119 19.70 -10.57 5.19
C GLN A 119 19.04 -11.54 6.17
N LEU A 120 19.01 -12.83 5.84
CA LEU A 120 18.49 -13.86 6.75
C LEU A 120 19.34 -13.87 8.03
N GLY A 121 18.67 -13.99 9.18
CA GLY A 121 19.31 -14.03 10.49
C GLY A 121 19.58 -12.67 11.13
N ILE A 122 19.39 -11.55 10.41
CA ILE A 122 19.51 -10.21 10.98
C ILE A 122 18.41 -9.96 12.02
N THR A 123 18.80 -9.33 13.12
CA THR A 123 17.88 -8.89 14.18
C THR A 123 17.38 -7.48 13.87
N PHE A 124 16.11 -7.23 14.15
CA PHE A 124 15.48 -5.94 13.92
C PHE A 124 14.39 -5.65 14.95
N GLU A 125 14.12 -4.37 15.15
CA GLU A 125 13.01 -3.87 15.94
C GLU A 125 11.83 -3.54 15.02
N LEU A 126 10.63 -3.93 15.46
CA LEU A 126 9.36 -3.50 14.89
C LEU A 126 8.37 -3.26 16.03
N GLU A 127 7.86 -2.03 16.13
CA GLU A 127 6.86 -1.63 17.14
C GLU A 127 7.28 -1.98 18.59
N GLY A 128 8.55 -1.71 18.94
CA GLY A 128 9.10 -1.97 20.28
C GLY A 128 9.40 -3.45 20.58
N ARG A 129 9.24 -4.34 19.61
CA ARG A 129 9.53 -5.78 19.73
C ARG A 129 10.71 -6.16 18.86
N VAL A 130 11.57 -7.05 19.36
CA VAL A 130 12.79 -7.48 18.69
C VAL A 130 12.58 -8.84 18.04
N PHE A 131 12.89 -8.94 16.76
CA PHE A 131 12.72 -10.13 15.95
C PHE A 131 14.01 -10.49 15.20
N LYS A 132 14.18 -11.79 14.92
CA LYS A 132 15.17 -12.30 13.98
C LYS A 132 14.52 -12.64 12.66
N LYS A 133 15.06 -12.14 11.54
CA LYS A 133 14.59 -12.46 10.20
C LYS A 133 14.86 -13.92 9.88
N GLY A 134 13.82 -14.66 9.49
CA GLY A 134 13.92 -16.02 8.95
C GLY A 134 13.60 -16.06 7.46
N GLU A 135 12.94 -17.15 7.04
CA GLU A 135 12.62 -17.42 5.65
C GLU A 135 11.64 -16.38 5.06
N THR A 136 11.98 -15.86 3.88
CA THR A 136 11.08 -14.98 3.12
C THR A 136 10.14 -15.84 2.26
N ARG A 137 8.84 -15.68 2.48
CA ARG A 137 7.78 -16.18 1.60
C ARG A 137 7.35 -15.07 0.63
N ARG A 138 6.38 -15.38 -0.25
CA ARG A 138 5.90 -14.46 -1.31
C ARG A 138 5.65 -13.02 -0.84
N THR A 139 4.79 -12.81 0.16
CA THR A 139 4.43 -11.46 0.66
C THR A 139 4.78 -11.23 2.13
N ARG A 140 5.32 -12.26 2.79
CA ARG A 140 5.51 -12.32 4.24
C ARG A 140 6.87 -12.92 4.55
N VAL A 141 7.46 -12.55 5.68
CA VAL A 141 8.70 -13.10 6.19
C VAL A 141 8.41 -13.77 7.52
N LEU A 142 8.86 -15.02 7.67
CA LEU A 142 8.80 -15.73 8.93
C LEU A 142 9.86 -15.15 9.85
N CYS A 143 9.45 -14.57 10.98
CA CYS A 143 10.33 -13.92 11.93
C CYS A 143 10.13 -14.52 13.32
N GLU A 144 11.19 -14.66 14.09
CA GLU A 144 11.13 -15.18 15.46
C GLU A 144 11.32 -14.03 16.44
N GLU A 145 10.40 -13.85 17.39
CA GLU A 145 10.55 -12.86 18.45
C GLU A 145 11.58 -13.33 19.48
N ILE A 146 12.65 -12.55 19.68
CA ILE A 146 13.78 -12.94 20.55
C ILE A 146 13.33 -13.18 21.99
N LYS A 147 12.42 -12.35 22.50
CA LYS A 147 11.98 -12.43 23.90
C LYS A 147 11.17 -13.70 24.20
N THR A 148 10.42 -14.22 23.23
CA THR A 148 9.43 -15.29 23.46
C THR A 148 9.70 -16.57 22.68
N GLY A 149 10.59 -16.55 21.68
CA GLY A 149 10.82 -17.63 20.72
C GLY A 149 9.64 -17.88 19.78
N LYS A 150 8.57 -17.08 19.84
CA LYS A 150 7.37 -17.27 19.00
C LYS A 150 7.64 -16.79 17.57
N LYS A 151 7.07 -17.51 16.61
CA LYS A 151 7.19 -17.19 15.17
C LYS A 151 5.99 -16.37 14.68
N TYR A 152 6.27 -15.37 13.86
CA TYR A 152 5.31 -14.43 13.29
C TYR A 152 5.51 -14.28 11.78
N LEU A 153 4.42 -14.04 11.04
CA LEU A 153 4.47 -13.70 9.62
C LEU A 153 4.33 -12.18 9.45
N ILE A 154 5.45 -11.50 9.32
CA ILE A 154 5.51 -10.05 9.13
C ILE A 154 5.49 -9.73 7.64
N THR A 155 4.82 -8.65 7.22
CA THR A 155 4.85 -8.23 5.80
C THR A 155 6.27 -7.89 5.37
N HIS A 156 6.70 -8.35 4.19
CA HIS A 156 8.05 -8.05 3.69
C HIS A 156 8.26 -6.54 3.43
N LEU A 157 7.16 -5.79 3.38
CA LEU A 157 7.10 -4.33 3.24
C LEU A 157 7.16 -3.60 4.59
N ALA A 158 7.25 -4.32 5.70
CA ALA A 158 7.36 -3.66 7.01
C ALA A 158 8.66 -2.84 7.04
N LYS A 159 8.55 -1.57 7.41
CA LYS A 159 9.70 -0.75 7.78
C LYS A 159 10.18 -1.21 9.15
N VAL A 160 11.46 -1.50 9.27
CA VAL A 160 12.09 -2.03 10.48
C VAL A 160 13.36 -1.27 10.80
N LYS A 161 13.73 -1.26 12.08
CA LYS A 161 15.00 -0.71 12.55
C LYS A 161 15.96 -1.86 12.77
N VAL A 162 17.07 -1.90 12.03
CA VAL A 162 18.08 -2.95 12.22
C VAL A 162 18.72 -2.78 13.61
N ILE A 163 18.86 -3.88 14.34
CA ILE A 163 19.59 -3.93 15.60
C ILE A 163 20.86 -4.73 15.32
N GLU A 164 22.02 -4.12 15.57
CA GLU A 164 23.33 -4.79 15.51
C GLU A 164 23.45 -5.90 16.55
#